data_AF-A0A2T6AVD5-F1
#
_entry.id   AF-A0A2T6AVD5-F1
#
_cell.length_a   1.000
_cell.length_b   1.000
_cell.length_c   1.000
_cell.angle_alpha   90.00
_cell.angle_beta   90.00
_cell.angle_gamma   90.00
#
_symmetry.space_group_name_H-M   'P 1'
#
loop_
_entity.id
_entity.type
_entity.pdbx_description
1 polymer ?
#
loop_
_entity_poly.entity_id
_entity_poly.type
_entity_poly.pdbx_seq_one_letter_code
_entity_poly.pdbx_strand_id
1 'polypeptide(L)'
;MVIDGKRRIMRLTLGALAELEAELGEGSLVDLVQRFEGGRYCARDVLALVVAGLRGGGWRGDAADLRCAEIEGGPLAAAQAAATLLARAFATPGPE
;
A
#
# COMPACT_ATOMS: atom_id res chain seq x y z
N MET A 1 -1.69 7.14 7.96
CA MET A 1 -0.32 7.60 7.67
C MET A 1 -0.29 9.13 7.68
N VAL A 2 0.82 9.76 8.06
CA VAL A 2 0.97 11.23 7.96
C VAL A 2 1.85 11.56 6.76
N ILE A 3 1.35 12.45 5.91
CA ILE A 3 2.02 12.93 4.69
C ILE A 3 1.94 14.45 4.69
N ASP A 4 3.08 15.12 4.58
CA ASP A 4 3.19 16.60 4.63
C ASP A 4 2.45 17.18 5.85
N GLY A 5 2.63 16.54 7.02
CA GLY A 5 1.95 16.91 8.27
C GLY A 5 0.43 16.64 8.31
N LYS A 6 -0.16 16.08 7.26
CA LYS A 6 -1.60 15.77 7.19
C LYS A 6 -1.85 14.28 7.39
N ARG A 7 -2.72 13.94 8.36
CA ARG A 7 -3.20 12.57 8.55
C ARG A 7 -4.05 12.14 7.35
N ARG A 8 -3.68 11.02 6.75
CA ARG A 8 -4.40 10.35 5.67
C ARG A 8 -4.87 8.97 6.10
N ILE A 9 -6.09 8.64 5.69
CA ILE A 9 -6.64 7.29 5.83
C ILE A 9 -6.08 6.43 4.71
N MET A 10 -5.79 5.18 5.03
CA MET A 10 -5.39 4.18 4.05
C MET A 10 -6.33 2.98 4.13
N ARG A 11 -6.76 2.49 2.97
CA ARG A 11 -7.64 1.34 2.83
C ARG A 11 -7.38 0.69 1.47
N LEU A 12 -7.23 -0.64 1.46
CA LEU A 12 -7.25 -1.40 0.21
C LEU A 12 -8.71 -1.77 -0.11
N THR A 13 -9.29 -1.06 -1.07
CA THR A 13 -10.59 -1.43 -1.67
C THR A 13 -10.36 -2.38 -2.84
N LEU A 14 -11.40 -3.07 -3.31
CA LEU A 14 -11.27 -3.91 -4.51
C LEU A 14 -10.75 -3.11 -5.73
N GLY A 15 -11.19 -1.86 -5.89
CA GLY A 15 -10.67 -0.98 -6.95
C GLY A 15 -9.17 -0.66 -6.78
N ALA A 16 -8.74 -0.36 -5.55
CA ALA A 16 -7.32 -0.08 -5.26
C ALA A 16 -6.44 -1.33 -5.45
N LEU A 17 -6.96 -2.52 -5.12
CA LEU A 17 -6.29 -3.79 -5.36
C LEU A 17 -6.14 -4.08 -6.86
N ALA A 18 -7.19 -3.85 -7.66
CA ALA A 18 -7.13 -4.02 -9.11
C ALA A 18 -6.15 -3.04 -9.78
N GLU A 19 -6.11 -1.78 -9.33
CA GLU A 19 -5.10 -0.80 -9.79
C GLU A 19 -3.67 -1.27 -9.45
N LEU A 20 -3.48 -1.80 -8.25
CA LEU A 20 -2.18 -2.27 -7.78
C LEU A 20 -1.69 -3.50 -8.55
N GLU A 21 -2.56 -4.48 -8.82
CA GLU A 21 -2.24 -5.65 -9.67
C GLU A 21 -1.79 -5.20 -11.06
N ALA A 22 -2.52 -4.28 -11.67
CA ALA A 22 -2.18 -3.73 -12.98
C ALA A 22 -0.84 -2.98 -12.97
N GLU A 23 -0.53 -2.24 -11.90
CA GLU A 23 0.71 -1.47 -11.79
C GLU A 23 1.96 -2.34 -11.54
N LEU A 24 1.82 -3.40 -10.73
CA LEU A 24 2.93 -4.29 -10.39
C LEU A 24 3.14 -5.40 -11.45
N GLY A 25 2.15 -5.64 -12.32
CA GLY A 25 2.22 -6.66 -13.36
C GLY A 25 2.21 -8.08 -12.81
N GLU A 26 1.60 -8.27 -11.63
CA GLU A 26 1.53 -9.55 -10.95
C GLU A 26 0.27 -10.32 -11.40
N GLY A 27 0.35 -11.65 -11.46
CA GLY A 27 -0.74 -12.49 -11.98
C GLY A 27 -1.94 -12.62 -11.03
N SER A 28 -1.73 -12.35 -9.73
CA SER A 28 -2.77 -12.39 -8.71
C SER A 28 -2.38 -11.60 -7.45
N LEU A 29 -3.39 -11.25 -6.66
CA LEU A 29 -3.22 -10.73 -5.29
C LEU A 29 -2.41 -11.64 -4.36
N VAL A 30 -2.47 -12.96 -4.57
CA VAL A 30 -1.72 -13.92 -3.75
C VAL A 30 -0.22 -13.79 -4.02
N ASP A 31 0.17 -13.66 -5.29
CA ASP A 31 1.57 -13.47 -5.69
C ASP A 31 2.14 -12.18 -5.09
N LEU A 32 1.31 -11.12 -5.06
CA LEU A 32 1.66 -9.85 -4.45
C LEU A 32 1.91 -9.98 -2.94
N VAL A 33 1.04 -10.69 -2.21
CA VAL A 33 1.24 -10.94 -0.77
C VAL A 33 2.53 -11.73 -0.54
N GLN A 34 2.74 -12.83 -1.27
CA GLN A 34 3.93 -13.68 -1.14
C GLN A 34 5.22 -12.91 -1.42
N ARG A 35 5.21 -11.99 -2.40
CA ARG A 35 6.33 -11.11 -2.71
C ARG A 35 6.68 -10.21 -1.52
N PHE A 36 5.68 -9.62 -0.88
CA PHE A 36 5.88 -8.74 0.27
C PHE A 36 6.33 -9.50 1.52
N GLU A 37 5.71 -10.64 1.83
CA GLU A 37 6.10 -11.50 2.96
C GLU A 37 7.51 -12.08 2.79
N GLY A 38 7.88 -12.44 1.56
CA GLY A 38 9.21 -12.95 1.22
C GLY A 38 10.30 -11.87 1.19
N GLY A 39 9.99 -10.60 1.48
CA GLY A 39 10.94 -9.48 1.41
C GLY A 39 11.43 -9.17 0.00
N ARG A 40 10.76 -9.68 -1.04
CA ARG A 40 11.12 -9.50 -2.46
C ARG A 40 10.46 -8.26 -3.06
N TYR A 41 10.38 -7.18 -2.29
CA TYR A 41 9.80 -5.92 -2.73
C TYR A 41 10.88 -4.84 -2.84
N CYS A 42 10.68 -3.91 -3.77
CA CYS A 42 11.51 -2.74 -3.92
C CYS A 42 10.78 -1.48 -3.43
N ALA A 43 11.49 -0.35 -3.38
CA ALA A 43 10.89 0.93 -2.99
C ALA A 43 9.70 1.33 -3.88
N ARG A 44 9.72 0.96 -5.17
CA ARG A 44 8.60 1.18 -6.11
C ARG A 44 7.35 0.40 -5.68
N ASP A 45 7.51 -0.84 -5.24
CA ASP A 45 6.38 -1.67 -4.82
C ASP A 45 5.73 -1.10 -3.55
N VAL A 46 6.54 -0.66 -2.59
CA VAL A 46 6.06 0.04 -1.39
C VAL A 46 5.31 1.31 -1.78
N LEU A 47 5.86 2.11 -2.69
CA LEU A 47 5.23 3.34 -3.17
C LEU A 47 3.88 3.07 -3.82
N ALA A 48 3.80 2.10 -4.74
CA ALA A 48 2.56 1.71 -5.42
C ALA A 48 1.49 1.27 -4.41
N LEU A 49 1.87 0.49 -3.40
CA LEU A 49 0.95 0.01 -2.38
C LEU A 49 0.45 1.13 -1.46
N VAL A 50 1.33 2.06 -1.12
CA VAL A 50 0.98 3.27 -0.37
C VAL A 50 0.00 4.13 -1.17
N VAL A 51 0.25 4.37 -2.46
CA VAL A 51 -0.66 5.10 -3.36
C VAL A 51 -2.02 4.42 -3.40
N ALA A 52 -2.07 3.11 -3.67
CA ALA A 52 -3.30 2.33 -3.71
C ALA A 52 -4.07 2.43 -2.39
N GLY A 53 -3.38 2.26 -1.25
CA GLY A 53 -3.96 2.40 0.07
C GLY A 53 -4.56 3.80 0.32
N LEU A 54 -3.84 4.86 -0.03
CA LEU A 54 -4.33 6.23 0.14
C LEU A 54 -5.54 6.52 -0.76
N ARG A 55 -5.52 6.06 -2.02
CA ARG A 55 -6.64 6.21 -2.96
C ARG A 55 -7.90 5.50 -2.48
N GLY A 56 -7.77 4.27 -1.98
CA GLY A 56 -8.89 3.58 -1.34
C GLY A 56 -9.37 4.25 -0.05
N GLY A 57 -8.54 5.10 0.58
CA GLY A 57 -8.89 5.99 1.68
C GLY A 57 -9.48 7.35 1.26
N GLY A 58 -9.68 7.60 -0.04
CA GLY A 58 -10.26 8.83 -0.58
C GLY A 58 -9.25 9.91 -1.00
N TRP A 59 -7.95 9.63 -0.95
CA TRP A 59 -6.94 10.53 -1.50
C TRP A 59 -6.98 10.52 -3.04
N ARG A 60 -6.75 11.67 -3.67
CA ARG A 60 -6.86 11.84 -5.14
C ARG A 60 -5.54 12.10 -5.86
N GLY A 61 -4.41 11.90 -5.17
CA GLY A 61 -3.09 12.09 -5.76
C GLY A 61 -2.55 10.84 -6.47
N ASP A 62 -1.30 10.94 -6.91
CA ASP A 62 -0.58 9.88 -7.60
C ASP A 62 0.82 9.59 -7.02
N ALA A 63 1.55 8.67 -7.63
CA ALA A 63 2.89 8.32 -7.21
C ALA A 63 3.88 9.50 -7.34
N ALA A 64 3.66 10.44 -8.27
CA ALA A 64 4.50 11.62 -8.41
C ALA A 64 4.32 12.58 -7.24
N ASP A 65 3.08 12.77 -6.77
CA ASP A 65 2.81 13.57 -5.57
C ASP A 65 3.55 13.01 -4.35
N LEU A 66 3.55 11.69 -4.17
CA LEU A 66 4.23 11.03 -3.06
C LEU A 66 5.75 11.07 -3.15
N ARG A 67 6.34 11.08 -4.35
CA ARG A 67 7.81 11.19 -4.52
C ARG A 67 8.35 12.51 -3.97
N CYS A 68 7.55 13.56 -3.96
CA CYS A 68 7.92 14.87 -3.45
C CYS A 68 7.41 15.11 -2.01
N ALA A 69 6.62 14.19 -1.45
CA ALA A 69 5.99 14.36 -0.15
C ALA A 69 6.85 13.84 0.99
N GLU A 70 6.69 14.44 2.17
CA GLU A 70 7.31 13.98 3.40
C GLU A 70 6.41 12.96 4.10
N ILE A 71 6.90 11.73 4.26
CA ILE A 71 6.24 10.69 5.06
C ILE A 71 6.82 10.72 6.46
N GLU A 72 5.97 10.97 7.47
CA GLU A 72 6.40 10.94 8.87
C GLU A 72 6.89 9.54 9.24
N GLY A 73 8.08 9.45 9.83
CA GLY A 73 8.78 8.18 10.12
C GLY A 73 9.53 7.58 8.92
N GLY A 74 9.55 8.27 7.78
CA GLY A 74 10.39 7.96 6.63
C GLY A 74 10.03 6.65 5.91
N PRO A 75 10.97 6.10 5.12
CA PRO A 75 10.73 4.92 4.29
C PRO A 75 10.31 3.66 5.06
N LEU A 76 10.80 3.51 6.30
CA LEU A 76 10.46 2.36 7.14
C LEU A 76 8.98 2.41 7.57
N ALA A 77 8.48 3.59 7.95
CA ALA A 77 7.07 3.77 8.28
C ALA A 77 6.16 3.52 7.07
N ALA A 78 6.58 3.91 5.87
CA ALA A 78 5.87 3.59 4.63
C ALA A 78 5.80 2.08 4.38
N ALA A 79 6.91 1.37 4.52
CA ALA A 79 6.96 -0.09 4.36
C ALA A 79 6.09 -0.82 5.40
N GLN A 80 6.12 -0.37 6.67
CA GLN A 80 5.27 -0.92 7.73
C GLN A 80 3.78 -0.68 7.46
N ALA A 81 3.41 0.52 6.99
CA ALA A 81 2.04 0.83 6.62
C ALA A 81 1.57 -0.03 5.45
N ALA A 82 2.41 -0.23 4.43
CA ALA A 82 2.15 -1.10 3.30
C ALA A 82 1.93 -2.56 3.73
N ALA A 83 2.85 -3.13 4.53
CA ALA A 83 2.72 -4.47 5.07
C ALA A 83 1.44 -4.64 5.91
N THR A 84 1.12 -3.65 6.75
CA THR A 84 -0.09 -3.65 7.58
C THR A 84 -1.37 -3.64 6.73
N LEU A 85 -1.39 -2.89 5.62
CA LEU A 85 -2.53 -2.86 4.71
C LEU A 85 -2.78 -4.23 4.08
N LEU A 86 -1.73 -4.88 3.57
CA LEU A 86 -1.83 -6.22 2.99
C LEU A 86 -2.31 -7.23 4.03
N ALA A 87 -1.68 -7.26 5.19
CA ALA A 87 -2.07 -8.17 6.27
C ALA A 87 -3.55 -8.00 6.64
N ARG A 88 -4.06 -6.77 6.70
CA ARG A 88 -5.48 -6.50 7.01
C ARG A 88 -6.44 -6.82 5.87
N ALA A 89 -6.03 -6.65 4.62
CA ALA A 89 -6.87 -6.93 3.47
C ALA A 89 -7.11 -8.44 3.28
N PHE A 90 -6.12 -9.26 3.67
CA PHE A 90 -6.16 -10.71 3.49
C PHE A 90 -6.23 -11.50 4.80
N ALA A 91 -6.30 -10.84 5.95
CA ALA A 91 -6.62 -11.50 7.20
C ALA A 91 -7.99 -12.16 7.09
N THR A 92 -8.02 -13.49 7.07
CA THR A 92 -9.24 -14.23 7.31
C THR A 92 -9.72 -13.93 8.73
N PRO A 93 -11.01 -13.60 8.95
CA PRO A 93 -11.53 -13.56 10.30
C PRO A 93 -11.24 -14.93 10.92
N GLY A 94 -10.53 -14.93 12.06
CA GLY A 94 -10.25 -16.17 12.79
C GLY A 94 -11.57 -16.84 13.19
N PRO A 95 -11.59 -18.17 13.38
CA PRO A 95 -12.79 -18.85 13.83
C PRO A 95 -13.25 -18.25 15.15
N GLU A 96 -14.52 -17.83 15.18
CA GLU A 96 -15.23 -17.38 16.39
C GLU A 96 -15.34 -18.50 17.43
#